data_AF-A0A2E1KV04-F1
#
_entry.id   AF-A0A2E1KV04-F1
#
_cell.length_a   1.000
_cell.length_b   1.000
_cell.length_c   1.000
_cell.angle_alpha   90.00
_cell.angle_beta   90.00
_cell.angle_gamma   90.00
#
_symmetry.space_group_name_H-M   'P 1'
#
loop_
_entity.id
_entity.type
_entity.pdbx_description
1 polymer ?
#
loop_
_entity_poly.entity_id
_entity_poly.type
_entity_poly.pdbx_seq_one_letter_code
_entity_poly.pdbx_strand_id
1 'polypeptide(L)'
;MVDRLEENLGKYPYVTLAQVKDYLSISSDTQDARLSNIISYATGVVEHYIGQEMLANDYVEVFDGGKTSVMVSRLPLSNVYQVSEFNGTEDVILADPTTIGRPVTTQETESLTLTFKNNAHLNSRIKKFGKTSLETGISDYVLGSTVPENLEFEEGDFTIEMFIRVDEPTLQDNVLFAINTDSSNFIQFRLANQHGLAFEANISGSATTIQGANTSIESQQFAKRRFAHVAVSRDLTEEKLFLHYNGNTIADASFAVENLTFTSNVEIATTFKGYIDEVRVSNKARYSANFTPPTKRFRPDGETVFLVHFDGSNDDTEANDVHNETNEYNFSRDMGEVTRDTGAVGVRGTYPTIRNSYPALTLSGPPGFSPFPSAVRVEYRAGYESGEIPQDIQLATLDMIKLIFKQDQEKKGFSFEGERGDNYPLAGNFPPHIRRILDLYRIIS
;
A
#
# COMPACT_ATOMS: atom_id res chain seq x y z
N MET A 1 23.73 -15.13 -1.16
CA MET A 1 22.88 -14.23 -0.37
C MET A 1 23.21 -12.76 -0.64
N VAL A 2 24.49 -12.43 -0.90
CA VAL A 2 24.99 -11.06 -1.16
C VAL A 2 24.43 -10.43 -2.45
N ASP A 3 24.36 -11.16 -3.57
CA ASP A 3 23.93 -10.59 -4.86
C ASP A 3 22.49 -10.04 -4.89
N ARG A 4 21.59 -10.48 -3.98
CA ARG A 4 20.19 -9.98 -3.94
C ARG A 4 20.06 -8.59 -3.30
N LEU A 5 21.07 -8.13 -2.57
CA LEU A 5 21.08 -6.82 -1.91
C LEU A 5 21.67 -5.71 -2.79
N GLU A 6 22.35 -6.07 -3.88
CA GLU A 6 23.07 -5.14 -4.76
C GLU A 6 22.29 -4.75 -6.05
N GLU A 7 21.01 -5.14 -6.14
CA GLU A 7 20.17 -4.74 -7.27
C GLU A 7 19.90 -3.22 -7.23
N ASN A 8 20.12 -2.53 -8.35
CA ASN A 8 19.85 -1.09 -8.59
C ASN A 8 20.74 -0.05 -7.85
N LEU A 9 21.85 -0.45 -7.24
CA LEU A 9 22.80 0.49 -6.62
C LEU A 9 23.23 1.62 -7.60
N GLY A 10 23.17 2.87 -7.14
CA GLY A 10 23.55 4.06 -7.90
C GLY A 10 22.57 4.49 -8.98
N LYS A 11 21.45 3.77 -9.15
CA LYS A 11 20.41 4.10 -10.14
C LYS A 11 19.51 5.25 -9.68
N TYR A 12 19.28 5.36 -8.38
CA TYR A 12 18.37 6.35 -7.78
C TYR A 12 19.17 7.29 -6.87
N PRO A 13 19.68 8.42 -7.41
CA PRO A 13 20.42 9.37 -6.60
C PRO A 13 19.51 10.10 -5.62
N TYR A 14 19.94 10.18 -4.37
CA TYR A 14 19.23 10.89 -3.30
C TYR A 14 19.76 12.31 -3.03
N VAL A 15 20.86 12.69 -3.68
CA VAL A 15 21.37 14.06 -3.67
C VAL A 15 21.06 14.69 -5.02
N THR A 16 20.42 15.86 -4.99
CA THR A 16 20.05 16.58 -6.21
C THR A 16 21.23 17.35 -6.80
N LEU A 17 21.17 17.61 -8.11
CA LEU A 17 22.14 18.46 -8.80
C LEU A 17 22.22 19.86 -8.18
N ALA A 18 21.08 20.43 -7.76
CA ALA A 18 21.03 21.73 -7.11
C ALA A 18 21.82 21.74 -5.79
N GLN A 19 21.65 20.72 -4.96
CA GLN A 19 22.41 20.57 -3.70
C GLN A 19 23.91 20.43 -3.95
N VAL A 20 24.32 19.68 -4.98
CA VAL A 20 25.74 19.55 -5.34
C VAL A 20 26.34 20.87 -5.83
N LYS A 21 25.60 21.61 -6.66
CA LYS A 21 26.04 22.90 -7.18
C LYS A 21 26.22 23.92 -6.06
N ASP A 22 25.28 23.96 -5.11
CA ASP A 22 25.39 24.80 -3.92
C ASP A 22 26.61 24.39 -3.06
N TYR A 23 26.76 23.09 -2.78
CA TYR A 23 27.86 22.55 -1.98
C TYR A 23 29.26 22.82 -2.59
N LEU A 24 29.37 22.74 -3.91
CA LEU A 24 30.60 23.03 -4.66
C LEU A 24 30.76 24.51 -5.02
N SER A 25 29.79 25.36 -4.67
CA SER A 25 29.73 26.78 -5.04
C SER A 25 29.85 27.01 -6.56
N ILE A 26 29.17 26.18 -7.36
CA ILE A 26 29.12 26.25 -8.82
C ILE A 26 27.81 26.91 -9.25
N SER A 27 27.90 28.08 -9.88
CA SER A 27 26.73 28.80 -10.43
C SER A 27 26.50 28.57 -11.93
N SER A 28 27.39 27.83 -12.60
CA SER A 28 27.31 27.58 -14.05
C SER A 28 26.60 26.27 -14.37
N ASP A 29 25.82 26.26 -15.45
CA ASP A 29 25.11 25.08 -15.96
C ASP A 29 25.93 24.23 -16.96
N THR A 30 27.12 24.71 -17.32
CA THR A 30 27.97 24.10 -18.36
C THR A 30 28.44 22.69 -18.05
N GLN A 31 28.42 22.28 -16.76
CA GLN A 31 28.87 20.97 -16.32
C GLN A 31 27.73 20.11 -15.74
N ASP A 32 26.47 20.52 -15.89
CA ASP A 32 25.33 19.85 -15.24
C ASP A 32 25.20 18.38 -15.63
N ALA A 33 25.33 18.06 -16.93
CA ALA A 33 25.30 16.68 -17.41
C ALA A 33 26.42 15.83 -16.79
N ARG A 34 27.61 16.42 -16.60
CA ARG A 34 28.75 15.74 -16.00
C ARG A 34 28.57 15.55 -14.49
N LEU A 35 28.11 16.58 -13.79
CA LEU A 35 27.80 16.51 -12.37
C LEU A 35 26.73 15.44 -12.10
N SER A 36 25.70 15.34 -12.96
CA SER A 36 24.68 14.28 -12.88
C SER A 36 25.27 12.86 -12.95
N ASN A 37 26.23 12.64 -13.87
CA ASN A 37 26.93 11.35 -13.95
C ASN A 37 27.79 11.07 -12.70
N ILE A 38 28.48 12.10 -12.17
CA ILE A 38 29.28 11.97 -10.94
C ILE A 38 28.38 11.66 -9.74
N ILE A 39 27.20 12.29 -9.65
CA ILE A 39 26.21 12.02 -8.60
C ILE A 39 25.79 10.56 -8.63
N SER A 40 25.44 10.03 -9.81
CA SER A 40 25.02 8.64 -9.95
C SER A 40 26.15 7.67 -9.58
N TYR A 41 27.38 7.96 -10.02
CA TYR A 41 28.55 7.15 -9.68
C TYR A 41 28.88 7.19 -8.18
N ALA A 42 28.91 8.37 -7.57
CA ALA A 42 29.17 8.53 -6.14
C ALA A 42 28.10 7.84 -5.29
N THR A 43 26.82 7.96 -5.70
CA THR A 43 25.71 7.25 -5.07
C THR A 43 25.95 5.74 -5.13
N GLY A 44 26.28 5.20 -6.31
CA GLY A 44 26.55 3.76 -6.45
C GLY A 44 27.73 3.28 -5.61
N VAL A 45 28.79 4.07 -5.49
CA VAL A 45 29.95 3.72 -4.64
C VAL A 45 29.58 3.73 -3.15
N VAL A 46 28.78 4.71 -2.71
CA VAL A 46 28.30 4.79 -1.32
C VAL A 46 27.37 3.61 -1.02
N GLU A 47 26.37 3.38 -1.87
CA GLU A 47 25.39 2.29 -1.70
C GLU A 47 26.04 0.91 -1.75
N HIS A 48 27.03 0.70 -2.63
CA HIS A 48 27.83 -0.53 -2.65
C HIS A 48 28.64 -0.73 -1.36
N TYR A 49 29.12 0.35 -0.74
CA TYR A 49 29.88 0.21 0.50
C TYR A 49 28.99 -0.14 1.70
N ILE A 50 27.80 0.45 1.78
CA ILE A 50 26.84 0.16 2.85
C ILE A 50 26.11 -1.18 2.64
N GLY A 51 26.02 -1.65 1.39
CA GLY A 51 25.41 -2.92 1.02
C GLY A 51 23.88 -2.87 0.90
N GLN A 52 23.30 -1.68 0.71
CA GLN A 52 21.86 -1.48 0.54
C GLN A 52 21.56 -0.19 -0.23
N GLU A 53 20.37 -0.12 -0.84
CA GLU A 53 19.82 1.12 -1.39
C GLU A 53 19.36 2.05 -0.25
N MET A 54 19.56 3.36 -0.41
CA MET A 54 19.13 4.33 0.61
C MET A 54 17.69 4.77 0.44
N LEU A 55 17.23 4.90 -0.81
CA LEU A 55 15.86 5.30 -1.10
C LEU A 55 14.90 4.14 -0.89
N ALA A 56 13.71 4.46 -0.38
CA ALA A 56 12.69 3.47 -0.10
C ALA A 56 12.21 2.77 -1.37
N ASN A 57 12.22 1.44 -1.35
CA ASN A 57 11.79 0.59 -2.45
C ASN A 57 11.01 -0.63 -1.92
N ASP A 58 10.30 -1.29 -2.83
CA ASP A 58 9.47 -2.45 -2.52
C ASP A 58 10.27 -3.74 -2.73
N TYR A 59 10.29 -4.59 -1.72
CA TYR A 59 11.06 -5.83 -1.69
C TYR A 59 10.18 -7.03 -1.38
N VAL A 60 10.63 -8.19 -1.87
CA VAL A 60 10.04 -9.49 -1.56
C VAL A 60 11.14 -10.40 -1.05
N GLU A 61 11.00 -10.89 0.17
CA GLU A 61 11.92 -11.85 0.77
C GLU A 61 11.21 -13.13 1.16
N VAL A 62 11.92 -14.24 1.03
CA VAL A 62 11.43 -15.57 1.38
C VAL A 62 12.37 -16.17 2.41
N PHE A 63 11.79 -16.66 3.50
CA PHE A 63 12.47 -17.21 4.66
C PHE A 63 12.02 -18.64 4.93
N ASP A 64 12.88 -19.40 5.59
CA ASP A 64 12.50 -20.70 6.13
C ASP A 64 11.49 -20.55 7.27
N GLY A 65 10.47 -21.41 7.25
CA GLY A 65 9.48 -21.48 8.31
C GLY A 65 9.97 -22.25 9.54
N GLY A 66 9.06 -22.59 10.44
CA GLY A 66 9.36 -23.28 11.70
C GLY A 66 9.96 -22.38 12.78
N LYS A 67 10.00 -21.06 12.54
CA LYS A 67 10.42 -20.03 13.49
C LYS A 67 9.23 -19.17 13.89
N THR A 68 9.33 -18.52 15.05
CA THR A 68 8.30 -17.59 15.56
C THR A 68 8.35 -16.24 14.86
N SER A 69 9.55 -15.86 14.41
CA SER A 69 9.78 -14.62 13.69
C SER A 69 10.85 -14.76 12.61
N VAL A 70 10.79 -13.86 11.65
CA VAL A 70 11.76 -13.67 10.56
C VAL A 70 12.21 -12.22 10.56
N MET A 71 13.48 -11.98 10.22
CA MET A 71 14.06 -10.64 10.19
C MET A 71 14.23 -10.24 8.72
N VAL A 72 13.62 -9.12 8.32
CA VAL A 72 13.86 -8.59 6.97
C VAL A 72 15.29 -8.08 6.84
N SER A 73 15.86 -8.25 5.65
CA SER A 73 17.27 -7.95 5.44
C SER A 73 17.56 -6.45 5.28
N ARG A 74 16.53 -5.63 5.00
CA ARG A 74 16.68 -4.19 4.71
C ARG A 74 15.98 -3.33 5.75
N LEU A 75 16.68 -2.28 6.18
CA LEU A 75 16.22 -1.31 7.17
C LEU A 75 16.58 0.11 6.73
N PRO A 76 15.83 1.15 7.14
CA PRO A 76 14.67 1.10 8.03
C PRO A 76 13.43 0.49 7.35
N LEU A 77 12.64 -0.26 8.13
CA LEU A 77 11.37 -0.82 7.65
C LEU A 77 10.28 0.25 7.70
N SER A 78 9.81 0.67 6.53
CA SER A 78 8.72 1.63 6.41
C SER A 78 7.37 0.96 6.66
N ASN A 79 7.11 -0.14 5.92
CA ASN A 79 5.85 -0.88 6.02
C ASN A 79 6.02 -2.33 5.56
N VAL A 80 5.16 -3.24 6.05
CA VAL A 80 4.97 -4.58 5.50
C VAL A 80 3.65 -4.61 4.74
N TYR A 81 3.66 -4.99 3.48
CA TYR A 81 2.45 -5.00 2.65
C TYR A 81 1.63 -6.27 2.83
N GLN A 82 2.31 -7.41 2.95
CA GLN A 82 1.68 -8.70 3.07
C GLN A 82 2.69 -9.73 3.59
N VAL A 83 2.19 -10.69 4.36
CA VAL A 83 2.93 -11.91 4.68
C VAL A 83 2.10 -13.10 4.23
N SER A 84 2.73 -14.08 3.59
CA SER A 84 2.10 -15.36 3.29
C SER A 84 2.95 -16.51 3.82
N GLU A 85 2.29 -17.59 4.26
CA GLU A 85 2.95 -18.82 4.69
C GLU A 85 2.50 -20.02 3.87
N PHE A 86 3.46 -20.90 3.52
CA PHE A 86 3.15 -22.16 2.85
C PHE A 86 2.65 -23.19 3.86
N ASN A 87 1.43 -23.69 3.68
CA ASN A 87 0.79 -24.65 4.60
C ASN A 87 1.05 -26.12 4.24
N GLY A 88 1.87 -26.41 3.24
CA GLY A 88 2.12 -27.75 2.71
C GLY A 88 1.42 -28.04 1.38
N THR A 89 0.40 -27.25 1.03
CA THR A 89 -0.33 -27.36 -0.24
C THR A 89 -0.26 -26.07 -1.05
N GLU A 90 -0.47 -24.92 -0.41
CA GLU A 90 -0.48 -23.60 -1.06
C GLU A 90 0.07 -22.51 -0.12
N ASP A 91 0.40 -21.36 -0.71
CA ASP A 91 0.70 -20.14 0.03
C ASP A 91 -0.62 -19.51 0.50
N VAL A 92 -0.76 -19.37 1.82
CA VAL A 92 -1.91 -18.72 2.46
C VAL A 92 -1.49 -17.31 2.86
N ILE A 93 -2.29 -16.32 2.47
CA ILE A 93 -2.08 -14.93 2.88
C ILE A 93 -2.56 -14.77 4.31
N LEU A 94 -1.70 -14.24 5.18
CA LEU A 94 -2.00 -14.03 6.59
C LEU A 94 -2.81 -12.74 6.78
N ALA A 95 -3.74 -12.76 7.73
CA ALA A 95 -4.50 -11.57 8.11
C ALA A 95 -3.57 -10.42 8.57
N ASP A 96 -3.81 -9.23 8.03
CA ASP A 96 -2.94 -8.08 8.21
C ASP A 96 -3.13 -7.39 9.58
N PRO A 97 -2.06 -6.90 10.23
CA PRO A 97 -2.19 -5.89 11.26
C PRO A 97 -2.59 -4.55 10.63
N THR A 98 -2.75 -3.50 11.44
CA THR A 98 -2.98 -2.16 10.91
C THR A 98 -1.80 -1.64 10.07
N THR A 99 -2.02 -0.62 9.24
CA THR A 99 -0.98 0.03 8.42
C THR A 99 0.25 0.49 9.21
N ILE A 100 0.11 0.80 10.49
CA ILE A 100 1.20 1.19 11.41
C ILE A 100 1.80 0.00 12.19
N GLY A 101 1.39 -1.23 11.90
CA GLY A 101 1.88 -2.45 12.55
C GLY A 101 1.28 -2.73 13.93
N ARG A 102 0.24 -2.00 14.33
CA ARG A 102 -0.51 -2.31 15.55
C ARG A 102 -1.53 -3.43 15.28
N PRO A 103 -1.83 -4.29 16.26
CA PRO A 103 -2.94 -5.24 16.17
C PRO A 103 -4.26 -4.53 15.84
N VAL A 104 -5.12 -5.22 15.10
CA VAL A 104 -6.47 -4.71 14.74
C VAL A 104 -7.37 -4.77 15.99
N THR A 105 -8.11 -3.69 16.25
CA THR A 105 -9.07 -3.66 17.36
C THR A 105 -10.33 -4.40 16.93
N THR A 106 -10.66 -5.48 17.65
CA THR A 106 -11.83 -6.34 17.38
C THR A 106 -13.05 -6.00 18.26
N GLN A 107 -12.92 -5.02 19.16
CA GLN A 107 -13.98 -4.61 20.07
C GLN A 107 -14.80 -3.50 19.43
N GLU A 108 -16.13 -3.63 19.47
CA GLU A 108 -17.13 -2.65 19.02
C GLU A 108 -17.36 -2.53 17.49
N THR A 109 -16.95 -3.50 16.69
CA THR A 109 -17.26 -3.49 15.26
C THR A 109 -17.96 -4.77 14.81
N GLU A 110 -19.04 -4.62 14.04
CA GLU A 110 -19.77 -5.73 13.44
C GLU A 110 -19.18 -6.04 12.07
N SER A 111 -18.78 -7.30 11.84
CA SER A 111 -18.33 -7.77 10.52
C SER A 111 -19.52 -8.20 9.68
N LEU A 112 -19.50 -7.90 8.39
CA LEU A 112 -20.54 -8.30 7.44
C LEU A 112 -20.12 -9.53 6.61
N THR A 113 -20.91 -10.60 6.66
CA THR A 113 -20.79 -11.71 5.70
C THR A 113 -21.58 -11.40 4.44
N LEU A 114 -20.94 -11.61 3.29
CA LEU A 114 -21.49 -11.35 1.98
C LEU A 114 -21.84 -12.66 1.27
N THR A 115 -23.11 -12.78 0.84
CA THR A 115 -23.59 -13.91 0.04
C THR A 115 -23.70 -13.54 -1.42
N PHE A 116 -23.16 -14.36 -2.31
CA PHE A 116 -23.19 -14.10 -3.73
C PHE A 116 -24.52 -14.58 -4.30
N LYS A 117 -25.09 -13.82 -5.22
CA LYS A 117 -26.41 -14.06 -5.82
C LYS A 117 -26.27 -14.37 -7.30
N ASN A 118 -27.19 -15.19 -7.78
CA ASN A 118 -27.19 -15.71 -9.14
C ASN A 118 -25.88 -16.46 -9.45
N ASN A 119 -25.10 -16.06 -10.46
CA ASN A 119 -23.86 -16.72 -10.84
C ASN A 119 -22.59 -15.95 -10.41
N ALA A 120 -22.70 -14.97 -9.50
CA ALA A 120 -21.53 -14.33 -8.92
C ALA A 120 -20.66 -15.39 -8.21
N HIS A 121 -19.35 -15.36 -8.46
CA HIS A 121 -18.38 -16.29 -7.90
C HIS A 121 -16.98 -15.67 -7.87
N LEU A 122 -16.08 -16.25 -7.09
CA LEU A 122 -14.67 -15.85 -7.08
C LEU A 122 -13.88 -16.49 -8.24
N ASN A 123 -13.08 -15.67 -8.93
CA ASN A 123 -12.25 -16.10 -10.05
C ASN A 123 -10.75 -15.96 -9.72
N SER A 124 -10.01 -17.05 -9.86
CA SER A 124 -8.56 -17.11 -9.57
C SER A 124 -7.67 -16.70 -10.74
N ARG A 125 -8.19 -16.68 -11.97
CA ARG A 125 -7.43 -16.39 -13.20
C ARG A 125 -7.27 -14.90 -13.44
N ILE A 126 -8.33 -14.13 -13.20
CA ILE A 126 -8.34 -12.67 -13.35
C ILE A 126 -8.54 -12.08 -11.97
N LYS A 127 -7.54 -11.36 -11.49
CA LYS A 127 -7.50 -10.71 -10.18
C LYS A 127 -6.53 -9.55 -10.17
N LYS A 128 -6.71 -8.59 -9.27
CA LYS A 128 -5.81 -7.45 -9.11
C LYS A 128 -4.79 -7.72 -8.02
N PHE A 129 -5.24 -8.20 -6.87
CA PHE A 129 -4.42 -8.59 -5.73
C PHE A 129 -4.77 -9.99 -5.25
N GLY A 130 -3.99 -10.48 -4.29
CA GLY A 130 -4.26 -11.74 -3.59
C GLY A 130 -4.52 -12.97 -4.47
N LYS A 131 -5.48 -13.81 -4.05
CA LYS A 131 -5.75 -15.16 -4.59
C LYS A 131 -6.80 -15.18 -5.68
N THR A 132 -7.86 -14.40 -5.54
CA THR A 132 -9.03 -14.35 -6.41
C THR A 132 -9.60 -12.93 -6.47
N SER A 133 -10.54 -12.68 -7.38
CA SER A 133 -11.39 -11.49 -7.33
C SER A 133 -12.83 -11.87 -7.65
N LEU A 134 -13.80 -11.03 -7.27
CA LEU A 134 -15.20 -11.24 -7.59
C LEU A 134 -15.43 -11.11 -9.10
N GLU A 135 -16.04 -12.12 -9.73
CA GLU A 135 -16.57 -12.05 -11.09
C GLU A 135 -18.10 -11.91 -11.07
N THR A 136 -18.62 -10.96 -11.83
CA THR A 136 -20.07 -10.75 -11.98
C THR A 136 -20.49 -10.58 -13.44
N GLY A 137 -21.66 -11.15 -13.77
CA GLY A 137 -22.49 -10.75 -14.89
C GLY A 137 -23.45 -9.62 -14.52
N ILE A 138 -24.18 -9.09 -15.52
CA ILE A 138 -25.06 -7.91 -15.36
C ILE A 138 -26.23 -8.09 -14.38
N SER A 139 -26.55 -9.33 -14.01
CA SER A 139 -27.59 -9.66 -13.05
C SER A 139 -27.02 -10.33 -11.79
N ASP A 140 -25.71 -10.56 -11.75
CA ASP A 140 -25.05 -11.18 -10.62
C ASP A 140 -24.62 -10.09 -9.65
N TYR A 141 -24.72 -10.35 -8.35
CA TYR A 141 -24.40 -9.36 -7.33
C TYR A 141 -24.06 -10.02 -6.02
N VAL A 142 -23.49 -9.24 -5.11
CA VAL A 142 -23.15 -9.69 -3.77
C VAL A 142 -24.00 -8.93 -2.77
N LEU A 143 -24.52 -9.63 -1.77
CA LEU A 143 -25.49 -9.11 -0.81
C LEU A 143 -25.00 -9.33 0.63
N GLY A 144 -24.90 -8.24 1.39
CA GLY A 144 -24.90 -8.25 2.84
C GLY A 144 -26.30 -7.94 3.36
N SER A 145 -26.88 -8.85 4.14
CA SER A 145 -28.33 -8.82 4.48
C SER A 145 -28.69 -7.86 5.62
N THR A 146 -27.71 -7.22 6.24
CA THR A 146 -27.89 -6.24 7.31
C THR A 146 -26.78 -5.22 7.18
N VAL A 147 -27.08 -3.95 7.42
CA VAL A 147 -26.08 -2.88 7.43
C VAL A 147 -25.55 -2.74 8.85
N PRO A 148 -24.26 -2.97 9.11
CA PRO A 148 -23.62 -2.62 10.37
C PRO A 148 -23.76 -1.13 10.69
N GLU A 149 -23.86 -0.77 11.96
CA GLU A 149 -23.90 0.64 12.42
C GLU A 149 -22.71 1.46 11.87
N ASN A 150 -21.54 0.83 11.71
CA ASN A 150 -20.34 1.48 11.15
C ASN A 150 -20.46 1.89 9.67
N LEU A 151 -21.47 1.38 8.96
CA LEU A 151 -21.81 1.75 7.58
C LEU A 151 -23.01 2.70 7.51
N GLU A 152 -23.55 3.12 8.66
CA GLU A 152 -24.48 4.24 8.76
C GLU A 152 -23.65 5.53 8.83
N PHE A 153 -23.54 6.24 7.70
CA PHE A 153 -22.62 7.39 7.63
C PHE A 153 -23.15 8.65 8.31
N GLU A 154 -24.44 8.72 8.65
CA GLU A 154 -25.08 9.92 9.23
C GLU A 154 -24.70 11.20 8.46
N GLU A 155 -24.11 12.19 9.12
CA GLU A 155 -23.53 13.40 8.53
C GLU A 155 -22.03 13.25 8.21
N GLY A 156 -21.41 12.16 8.64
CA GLY A 156 -19.97 11.98 8.70
C GLY A 156 -19.24 11.91 7.35
N ASP A 157 -17.92 12.01 7.47
CA ASP A 157 -16.99 11.77 6.37
C ASP A 157 -17.01 10.30 5.97
N PHE A 158 -16.79 10.04 4.68
CA PHE A 158 -16.55 8.67 4.23
C PHE A 158 -15.70 8.61 2.97
N THR A 159 -15.11 7.44 2.74
CA THR A 159 -14.55 7.05 1.45
C THR A 159 -14.99 5.65 1.10
N ILE A 160 -15.52 5.45 -0.10
CA ILE A 160 -15.76 4.13 -0.69
C ILE A 160 -14.82 3.98 -1.86
N GLU A 161 -14.03 2.91 -1.88
CA GLU A 161 -13.06 2.65 -2.94
C GLU A 161 -12.95 1.17 -3.27
N MET A 162 -12.56 0.89 -4.51
CA MET A 162 -12.36 -0.47 -5.00
C MET A 162 -11.53 -0.51 -6.29
N PHE A 163 -11.08 -1.70 -6.66
CA PHE A 163 -10.53 -1.95 -7.99
C PHE A 163 -11.57 -2.65 -8.86
N ILE A 164 -11.85 -2.07 -10.02
CA ILE A 164 -12.78 -2.65 -11.00
C ILE A 164 -12.08 -2.98 -12.30
N ARG A 165 -12.51 -4.03 -12.98
CA ARG A 165 -12.08 -4.34 -14.34
C ARG A 165 -13.32 -4.56 -15.20
N VAL A 166 -13.60 -3.58 -16.05
CA VAL A 166 -14.73 -3.62 -16.97
C VAL A 166 -14.34 -4.39 -18.23
N ASP A 167 -15.17 -5.35 -18.63
CA ASP A 167 -14.95 -6.14 -19.86
C ASP A 167 -15.60 -5.54 -21.10
N GLU A 168 -16.54 -4.63 -20.90
CA GLU A 168 -17.25 -3.94 -21.97
C GLU A 168 -16.35 -2.92 -22.70
N PRO A 169 -16.64 -2.60 -23.99
CA PRO A 169 -15.82 -1.68 -24.78
C PRO A 169 -15.80 -0.25 -24.24
N THR A 170 -16.84 0.15 -23.54
CA THR A 170 -17.11 1.49 -23.01
C THR A 170 -17.66 1.36 -21.59
N LEU A 171 -17.55 2.42 -20.81
CA LEU A 171 -18.21 2.45 -19.50
C LEU A 171 -19.73 2.47 -19.72
N GLN A 172 -20.45 1.75 -18.88
CA GLN A 172 -21.92 1.72 -18.85
C GLN A 172 -22.39 2.24 -17.50
N ASP A 173 -23.67 2.59 -17.40
CA ASP A 173 -24.27 2.98 -16.12
C ASP A 173 -24.49 1.73 -15.26
N ASN A 174 -23.55 1.47 -14.35
CA ASN A 174 -23.53 0.27 -13.52
C ASN A 174 -23.32 0.62 -12.05
N VAL A 175 -24.15 0.08 -11.17
CA VAL A 175 -23.99 0.24 -9.72
C VAL A 175 -22.88 -0.70 -9.25
N LEU A 176 -21.86 -0.10 -8.60
CA LEU A 176 -20.70 -0.82 -8.07
C LEU A 176 -20.90 -1.17 -6.61
N PHE A 177 -21.41 -0.22 -5.82
CA PHE A 177 -21.67 -0.38 -4.40
C PHE A 177 -22.92 0.41 -4.01
N ALA A 178 -23.77 -0.19 -3.17
CA ALA A 178 -24.98 0.44 -2.67
C ALA A 178 -25.24 0.08 -1.21
N ILE A 179 -25.86 1.00 -0.49
CA ILE A 179 -26.50 0.73 0.81
C ILE A 179 -27.94 1.21 0.68
N ASN A 180 -28.89 0.34 1.00
CA ASN A 180 -30.30 0.59 0.80
C ASN A 180 -31.08 0.47 2.11
N THR A 181 -32.18 1.22 2.21
CA THR A 181 -33.29 0.95 3.15
C THR A 181 -34.51 0.47 2.38
N ASP A 182 -34.83 1.14 1.27
CA ASP A 182 -35.93 0.81 0.35
C ASP A 182 -35.70 1.45 -1.03
N SER A 183 -36.66 1.34 -1.95
CA SER A 183 -36.55 1.88 -3.32
C SER A 183 -36.45 3.41 -3.42
N SER A 184 -36.70 4.13 -2.33
CA SER A 184 -36.70 5.60 -2.25
C SER A 184 -35.65 6.13 -1.27
N ASN A 185 -34.87 5.25 -0.64
CA ASN A 185 -33.87 5.56 0.36
C ASN A 185 -32.64 4.68 0.14
N PHE A 186 -31.62 5.23 -0.53
CA PHE A 186 -30.37 4.53 -0.80
C PHE A 186 -29.20 5.49 -1.08
N ILE A 187 -27.98 4.96 -0.98
CA ILE A 187 -26.81 5.51 -1.66
C ILE A 187 -26.28 4.53 -2.69
N GLN A 188 -25.75 5.07 -3.79
CA GLN A 188 -25.12 4.29 -4.85
C GLN A 188 -23.85 4.97 -5.34
N PHE A 189 -22.74 4.22 -5.32
CA PHE A 189 -21.54 4.52 -6.08
C PHE A 189 -21.57 3.72 -7.38
N ARG A 190 -21.50 4.41 -8.52
CA ARG A 190 -21.73 3.80 -9.84
C ARG A 190 -20.72 4.25 -10.88
N LEU A 191 -20.48 3.40 -11.87
CA LEU A 191 -20.01 3.83 -13.18
C LEU A 191 -21.10 4.67 -13.85
N ALA A 192 -20.68 5.72 -14.57
CA ALA A 192 -21.58 6.68 -15.19
C ALA A 192 -21.16 6.98 -16.64
N ASN A 193 -21.16 5.96 -17.50
CA ASN A 193 -20.87 6.07 -18.95
C ASN A 193 -19.78 7.13 -19.28
N GLN A 194 -20.12 8.18 -20.05
CA GLN A 194 -19.20 9.25 -20.47
C GLN A 194 -18.67 10.13 -19.34
N HIS A 195 -19.35 10.13 -18.19
CA HIS A 195 -18.96 10.85 -16.97
C HIS A 195 -17.98 10.07 -16.09
N GLY A 196 -17.69 8.81 -16.44
CA GLY A 196 -16.78 7.96 -15.68
C GLY A 196 -17.44 7.37 -14.44
N LEU A 197 -17.70 8.22 -13.43
CA LEU A 197 -18.29 7.83 -12.16
C LEU A 197 -19.44 8.76 -11.76
N ALA A 198 -20.33 8.25 -10.93
CA ALA A 198 -21.31 9.04 -10.21
C ALA A 198 -21.55 8.50 -8.80
N PHE A 199 -21.95 9.40 -7.92
CA PHE A 199 -22.47 9.08 -6.61
C PHE A 199 -23.88 9.68 -6.48
N GLU A 200 -24.81 8.91 -5.95
CA GLU A 200 -26.19 9.32 -5.75
C GLU A 200 -26.61 8.99 -4.31
N ALA A 201 -27.16 9.98 -3.62
CA ALA A 201 -27.91 9.79 -2.38
C ALA A 201 -29.38 10.11 -2.66
N ASN A 202 -30.26 9.13 -2.49
CA ASN A 202 -31.69 9.26 -2.67
C ASN A 202 -32.36 9.17 -1.31
N ILE A 203 -33.09 10.22 -0.93
CA ILE A 203 -33.77 10.31 0.36
C ILE A 203 -35.22 10.68 0.09
N SER A 204 -36.15 9.82 0.51
CA SER A 204 -37.59 10.00 0.29
C SER A 204 -37.96 10.26 -1.18
N GLY A 205 -37.23 9.63 -2.11
CA GLY A 205 -37.43 9.77 -3.56
C GLY A 205 -36.79 11.01 -4.18
N SER A 206 -36.08 11.83 -3.39
CA SER A 206 -35.33 12.99 -3.87
C SER A 206 -33.85 12.64 -4.02
N ALA A 207 -33.38 12.56 -5.26
CA ALA A 207 -31.99 12.22 -5.57
C ALA A 207 -31.08 13.46 -5.58
N THR A 208 -29.98 13.39 -4.85
CA THR A 208 -28.81 14.27 -4.97
C THR A 208 -27.70 13.50 -5.66
N THR A 209 -27.32 13.91 -6.87
CA THR A 209 -26.33 13.19 -7.69
C THR A 209 -25.14 14.06 -8.02
N ILE A 210 -23.94 13.54 -7.79
CA ILE A 210 -22.67 14.07 -8.29
C ILE A 210 -22.16 13.14 -9.38
N GLN A 211 -21.68 13.70 -10.48
CA GLN A 211 -21.11 12.95 -11.60
C GLN A 211 -19.76 13.54 -11.98
N GLY A 212 -18.88 12.71 -12.53
CA GLY A 212 -17.63 13.19 -13.11
C GLY A 212 -17.85 14.19 -14.25
N ALA A 213 -16.88 15.08 -14.43
CA ALA A 213 -16.86 15.98 -15.57
C ALA A 213 -16.85 15.15 -16.86
N ASN A 214 -17.69 15.54 -17.83
CA ASN A 214 -17.73 14.89 -19.15
C ASN A 214 -16.46 15.26 -19.92
N THR A 215 -15.37 14.56 -19.64
CA THR A 215 -14.07 14.79 -20.26
C THR A 215 -13.49 13.47 -20.73
N SER A 216 -14.07 12.88 -21.78
CA SER A 216 -13.49 11.75 -22.55
C SER A 216 -12.74 10.72 -21.71
N ILE A 217 -13.34 10.23 -20.61
CA ILE A 217 -12.70 9.27 -19.70
C ILE A 217 -12.17 8.05 -20.46
N GLU A 218 -12.88 7.66 -21.52
CA GLU A 218 -12.55 6.58 -22.45
C GLU A 218 -11.27 6.78 -23.26
N SER A 219 -10.86 8.03 -23.52
CA SER A 219 -9.62 8.32 -24.24
C SER A 219 -8.44 8.61 -23.31
N GLN A 220 -8.71 8.89 -22.03
CA GLN A 220 -7.69 9.36 -21.08
C GLN A 220 -7.31 8.33 -20.03
N GLN A 221 -8.28 7.64 -19.42
CA GLN A 221 -8.05 6.87 -18.20
C GLN A 221 -8.65 5.47 -18.23
N PHE A 222 -9.75 5.28 -18.95
CA PHE A 222 -10.39 3.98 -19.09
C PHE A 222 -9.71 3.14 -20.16
N ALA A 223 -9.44 1.88 -19.82
CA ALA A 223 -9.04 0.86 -20.76
C ALA A 223 -9.78 -0.44 -20.42
N LYS A 224 -10.56 -0.95 -21.39
CA LYS A 224 -11.23 -2.24 -21.22
C LYS A 224 -10.25 -3.32 -20.80
N ARG A 225 -10.71 -4.28 -20.00
CA ARG A 225 -9.91 -5.44 -19.55
C ARG A 225 -8.68 -5.08 -18.71
N ARG A 226 -8.62 -3.86 -18.18
CA ARG A 226 -7.60 -3.42 -17.22
C ARG A 226 -8.29 -3.05 -15.91
N PHE A 227 -7.65 -3.39 -14.80
CA PHE A 227 -8.09 -2.92 -13.50
C PHE A 227 -7.86 -1.41 -13.39
N ALA A 228 -8.87 -0.71 -12.90
CA ALA A 228 -8.83 0.68 -12.54
C ALA A 228 -9.21 0.84 -11.07
N HIS A 229 -8.55 1.76 -10.37
CA HIS A 229 -8.96 2.18 -9.04
C HIS A 229 -10.07 3.22 -9.18
N VAL A 230 -11.16 3.04 -8.43
CA VAL A 230 -12.27 4.00 -8.40
C VAL A 230 -12.59 4.31 -6.94
N ALA A 231 -12.82 5.58 -6.65
CA ALA A 231 -13.16 6.03 -5.30
C ALA A 231 -14.14 7.20 -5.31
N VAL A 232 -14.93 7.27 -4.24
CA VAL A 232 -15.70 8.45 -3.84
C VAL A 232 -15.28 8.83 -2.43
N SER A 233 -14.98 10.10 -2.19
CA SER A 233 -14.64 10.63 -0.88
C SER A 233 -15.52 11.83 -0.55
N ARG A 234 -16.20 11.81 0.59
CA ARG A 234 -16.95 12.96 1.13
C ARG A 234 -16.14 13.61 2.24
N ASP A 235 -15.98 14.92 2.14
CA ASP A 235 -15.44 15.79 3.19
C ASP A 235 -16.56 16.70 3.70
N LEU A 236 -16.99 16.48 4.94
CA LEU A 236 -18.02 17.25 5.62
C LEU A 236 -17.54 18.67 5.95
N THR A 237 -16.24 18.87 6.22
CA THR A 237 -15.70 20.18 6.61
C THR A 237 -15.86 21.19 5.47
N GLU A 238 -15.66 20.74 4.23
CA GLU A 238 -15.86 21.55 3.03
C GLU A 238 -17.23 21.36 2.37
N GLU A 239 -18.07 20.45 2.90
CA GLU A 239 -19.33 19.99 2.29
C GLU A 239 -19.16 19.58 0.82
N LYS A 240 -18.12 18.79 0.55
CA LYS A 240 -17.73 18.38 -0.79
C LYS A 240 -17.71 16.87 -0.96
N LEU A 241 -17.96 16.46 -2.19
CA LEU A 241 -17.77 15.09 -2.63
C LEU A 241 -16.85 15.05 -3.85
N PHE A 242 -15.86 14.19 -3.75
CA PHE A 242 -14.84 13.97 -4.76
C PHE A 242 -15.03 12.60 -5.40
N LEU A 243 -14.94 12.54 -6.73
CA LEU A 243 -14.91 11.28 -7.48
C LEU A 243 -13.53 11.11 -8.11
N HIS A 244 -12.95 9.92 -7.96
CA HIS A 244 -11.61 9.62 -8.44
C HIS A 244 -11.58 8.39 -9.32
N TYR A 245 -10.90 8.51 -10.47
CA TYR A 245 -10.66 7.41 -11.39
C TYR A 245 -9.16 7.30 -11.67
N ASN A 246 -8.57 6.14 -11.36
CA ASN A 246 -7.13 5.90 -11.38
C ASN A 246 -6.33 7.01 -10.67
N GLY A 247 -6.85 7.49 -9.54
CA GLY A 247 -6.20 8.52 -8.72
C GLY A 247 -6.38 9.95 -9.22
N ASN A 248 -6.99 10.16 -10.39
CA ASN A 248 -7.32 11.50 -10.87
C ASN A 248 -8.70 11.90 -10.35
N THR A 249 -8.80 13.08 -9.75
CA THR A 249 -10.08 13.71 -9.38
C THR A 249 -10.83 14.11 -10.64
N ILE A 250 -11.99 13.51 -10.87
CA ILE A 250 -12.87 13.78 -12.00
C ILE A 250 -14.14 14.55 -11.59
N ALA A 251 -14.44 14.62 -10.29
CA ALA A 251 -15.41 15.55 -9.72
C ALA A 251 -14.87 16.13 -8.41
N ASP A 252 -15.14 17.41 -8.21
CA ASP A 252 -15.00 18.16 -6.96
C ASP A 252 -16.23 19.07 -6.93
N ALA A 253 -17.25 18.68 -6.15
CA ALA A 253 -18.55 19.33 -6.17
C ALA A 253 -19.16 19.42 -4.78
N SER A 254 -19.96 20.45 -4.55
CA SER A 254 -20.73 20.62 -3.31
C SER A 254 -21.70 19.45 -3.12
N PHE A 255 -21.72 18.91 -1.91
CA PHE A 255 -22.55 17.79 -1.51
C PHE A 255 -22.97 17.96 -0.04
N ALA A 256 -24.08 18.65 0.17
CA ALA A 256 -24.63 18.99 1.48
C ALA A 256 -25.86 18.11 1.78
N VAL A 257 -25.63 16.83 2.06
CA VAL A 257 -26.69 15.88 2.45
C VAL A 257 -26.57 15.56 3.94
N GLU A 258 -27.59 15.92 4.72
CA GLU A 258 -27.58 15.86 6.19
C GLU A 258 -27.76 14.45 6.79
N ASN A 259 -28.18 13.44 6.03
CA ASN A 259 -28.28 12.10 6.59
C ASN A 259 -28.07 11.02 5.53
N LEU A 260 -27.07 10.19 5.74
CA LEU A 260 -26.72 9.04 4.90
C LEU A 260 -26.83 7.72 5.65
N THR A 261 -27.84 7.60 6.51
CA THR A 261 -28.17 6.38 7.25
C THR A 261 -29.11 5.49 6.44
N PHE A 262 -28.68 4.27 6.14
CA PHE A 262 -29.46 3.27 5.41
C PHE A 262 -29.26 1.89 6.04
N THR A 263 -30.31 1.08 6.18
CA THR A 263 -30.32 0.02 7.21
C THR A 263 -30.69 -1.39 6.72
N SER A 264 -31.16 -1.55 5.48
CA SER A 264 -31.65 -2.85 4.99
C SER A 264 -30.50 -3.75 4.51
N ASN A 265 -29.75 -3.32 3.49
CA ASN A 265 -28.76 -4.18 2.86
C ASN A 265 -27.64 -3.40 2.17
N VAL A 266 -26.46 -4.02 2.16
CA VAL A 266 -25.30 -3.61 1.36
C VAL A 266 -25.25 -4.48 0.11
N GLU A 267 -25.09 -3.87 -1.05
CA GLU A 267 -25.01 -4.59 -2.32
C GLU A 267 -23.77 -4.16 -3.11
N ILE A 268 -23.12 -5.12 -3.76
CA ILE A 268 -21.98 -4.89 -4.64
C ILE A 268 -22.31 -5.44 -6.02
N ALA A 269 -21.97 -4.68 -7.05
CA ALA A 269 -22.06 -5.05 -8.47
C ALA A 269 -23.48 -5.31 -9.03
N THR A 270 -24.55 -4.72 -8.48
CA THR A 270 -25.95 -5.07 -8.83
C THR A 270 -26.30 -4.99 -10.32
N THR A 271 -25.62 -4.14 -11.08
CA THR A 271 -25.73 -4.10 -12.56
C THR A 271 -24.38 -4.14 -13.26
N PHE A 272 -23.33 -4.51 -12.54
CA PHE A 272 -21.97 -4.48 -13.06
C PHE A 272 -21.56 -5.82 -13.66
N LYS A 273 -20.98 -5.76 -14.87
CA LYS A 273 -20.35 -6.91 -15.53
C LYS A 273 -18.84 -6.73 -15.60
N GLY A 274 -18.11 -7.61 -14.94
CA GLY A 274 -16.66 -7.59 -14.92
C GLY A 274 -16.09 -8.19 -13.65
N TYR A 275 -14.97 -7.63 -13.18
CA TYR A 275 -14.31 -8.06 -11.96
C TYR A 275 -14.20 -6.93 -10.95
N ILE A 276 -14.38 -7.23 -9.67
CA ILE A 276 -14.16 -6.30 -8.56
C ILE A 276 -13.20 -6.95 -7.56
N ASP A 277 -12.26 -6.15 -7.06
CA ASP A 277 -11.25 -6.56 -6.10
C ASP A 277 -11.03 -5.44 -5.07
N GLU A 278 -10.62 -5.80 -3.86
CA GLU A 278 -10.34 -4.89 -2.74
C GLU A 278 -11.42 -3.82 -2.51
N VAL A 279 -12.61 -4.18 -2.02
CA VAL A 279 -13.64 -3.18 -1.68
C VAL A 279 -13.40 -2.67 -0.27
N ARG A 280 -13.23 -1.36 -0.11
CA ARG A 280 -13.03 -0.71 1.19
C ARG A 280 -14.01 0.44 1.39
N VAL A 281 -14.53 0.54 2.61
CA VAL A 281 -15.22 1.72 3.13
C VAL A 281 -14.46 2.24 4.34
N SER A 282 -14.33 3.56 4.44
CA SER A 282 -13.68 4.23 5.56
C SER A 282 -14.52 5.39 6.06
N ASN A 283 -14.48 5.69 7.36
CA ASN A 283 -15.21 6.77 8.02
C ASN A 283 -14.45 8.13 7.98
N LYS A 284 -13.68 8.33 6.91
CA LYS A 284 -12.85 9.52 6.69
C LYS A 284 -12.79 9.87 5.20
N ALA A 285 -12.67 11.15 4.88
CA ALA A 285 -12.26 11.63 3.58
C ALA A 285 -10.77 11.28 3.33
N ARG A 286 -10.49 10.20 2.59
CA ARG A 286 -9.11 9.80 2.26
C ARG A 286 -8.51 10.65 1.15
N TYR A 287 -9.34 11.17 0.25
CA TYR A 287 -8.91 11.88 -0.95
C TYR A 287 -9.69 13.18 -1.11
N SER A 288 -8.96 14.28 -1.35
CA SER A 288 -9.51 15.60 -1.70
C SER A 288 -8.86 16.20 -2.96
N ALA A 289 -7.90 15.49 -3.56
CA ALA A 289 -7.15 15.88 -4.75
C ALA A 289 -6.61 14.65 -5.48
N ASN A 290 -5.88 14.86 -6.57
CA ASN A 290 -5.21 13.79 -7.28
C ASN A 290 -4.23 13.04 -6.36
N PHE A 291 -4.22 11.70 -6.47
CA PHE A 291 -3.32 10.84 -5.71
C PHE A 291 -2.75 9.73 -6.59
N THR A 292 -1.75 9.01 -6.08
CA THR A 292 -1.25 7.79 -6.73
C THR A 292 -2.06 6.60 -6.22
N PRO A 293 -2.77 5.86 -7.09
CA PRO A 293 -3.54 4.70 -6.66
C PRO A 293 -2.68 3.67 -5.92
N PRO A 294 -3.23 3.01 -4.89
CA PRO A 294 -2.53 1.94 -4.20
C PRO A 294 -2.08 0.83 -5.16
N THR A 295 -0.81 0.44 -5.04
CA THR A 295 -0.18 -0.63 -5.85
C THR A 295 -0.14 -1.97 -5.12
N LYS A 296 -0.68 -2.01 -3.90
CA LYS A 296 -0.74 -3.16 -2.98
C LYS A 296 -2.16 -3.28 -2.45
N ARG A 297 -2.52 -4.47 -1.94
CA ARG A 297 -3.80 -4.72 -1.27
C ARG A 297 -4.05 -3.70 -0.17
N PHE A 298 -5.32 -3.42 0.10
CA PHE A 298 -5.67 -2.60 1.25
C PHE A 298 -5.34 -3.34 2.54
N ARG A 299 -5.12 -2.57 3.58
CA ARG A 299 -4.95 -3.08 4.93
C ARG A 299 -5.93 -2.32 5.82
N PRO A 300 -6.47 -2.97 6.87
CA PRO A 300 -7.29 -2.26 7.83
C PRO A 300 -6.44 -1.18 8.52
N ASP A 301 -7.07 -0.06 8.83
CA ASP A 301 -6.54 1.00 9.69
C ASP A 301 -7.65 1.46 10.64
N GLY A 302 -7.36 2.44 11.51
CA GLY A 302 -8.32 2.90 12.51
C GLY A 302 -9.59 3.54 11.92
N GLU A 303 -9.55 3.87 10.64
CA GLU A 303 -10.62 4.53 9.89
C GLU A 303 -11.34 3.58 8.93
N THR A 304 -10.90 2.33 8.80
CA THR A 304 -11.52 1.33 7.92
C THR A 304 -12.68 0.64 8.63
N VAL A 305 -13.89 0.76 8.07
CA VAL A 305 -15.13 0.23 8.66
C VAL A 305 -15.70 -0.98 7.91
N PHE A 306 -15.22 -1.23 6.70
CA PHE A 306 -15.56 -2.40 5.90
C PHE A 306 -14.43 -2.66 4.91
N LEU A 307 -14.00 -3.91 4.77
CA LEU A 307 -12.93 -4.31 3.87
C LEU A 307 -13.16 -5.74 3.39
N VAL A 308 -13.22 -5.96 2.08
CA VAL A 308 -13.36 -7.28 1.47
C VAL A 308 -12.32 -7.45 0.37
N HIS A 309 -11.40 -8.41 0.58
CA HIS A 309 -10.35 -8.74 -0.38
C HIS A 309 -10.82 -9.63 -1.52
N PHE A 310 -11.90 -10.41 -1.34
CA PHE A 310 -12.29 -11.48 -2.27
C PHE A 310 -11.20 -12.54 -2.50
N ASP A 311 -10.46 -12.90 -1.45
CA ASP A 311 -9.30 -13.82 -1.46
C ASP A 311 -9.65 -15.30 -1.17
N GLY A 312 -10.91 -15.69 -1.35
CA GLY A 312 -11.38 -17.06 -1.16
C GLY A 312 -10.84 -18.06 -2.21
N SER A 313 -11.38 -19.27 -2.18
CA SER A 313 -11.09 -20.27 -3.20
C SER A 313 -11.82 -19.95 -4.50
N ASN A 314 -11.31 -20.51 -5.61
CA ASN A 314 -11.97 -20.38 -6.90
C ASN A 314 -13.39 -20.98 -6.84
N ASP A 315 -14.35 -20.30 -7.44
CA ASP A 315 -15.78 -20.62 -7.46
C ASP A 315 -16.50 -20.48 -6.11
N ASP A 316 -15.86 -19.93 -5.08
CA ASP A 316 -16.54 -19.60 -3.83
C ASP A 316 -17.64 -18.56 -4.08
N THR A 317 -18.74 -18.71 -3.35
CA THR A 317 -19.96 -17.90 -3.47
C THR A 317 -20.25 -17.08 -2.22
N GLU A 318 -19.23 -16.87 -1.41
CA GLU A 318 -19.28 -16.07 -0.20
C GLU A 318 -17.96 -15.32 0.00
N ALA A 319 -18.04 -14.19 0.69
CA ALA A 319 -16.88 -13.45 1.16
C ALA A 319 -17.19 -12.84 2.53
N ASN A 320 -16.16 -12.59 3.31
CA ASN A 320 -16.31 -11.95 4.61
C ASN A 320 -15.65 -10.58 4.60
N ASP A 321 -16.27 -9.66 5.32
CA ASP A 321 -15.63 -8.43 5.75
C ASP A 321 -14.54 -8.74 6.79
N VAL A 322 -13.33 -8.28 6.49
CA VAL A 322 -12.11 -8.55 7.26
C VAL A 322 -11.54 -7.29 7.92
N HIS A 323 -12.26 -6.16 7.91
CA HIS A 323 -11.74 -4.91 8.48
C HIS A 323 -11.36 -5.04 9.96
N ASN A 324 -12.04 -5.92 10.69
CA ASN A 324 -11.84 -6.23 12.09
C ASN A 324 -11.31 -7.66 12.32
N GLU A 325 -10.76 -8.31 11.30
CA GLU A 325 -10.19 -9.64 11.45
C GLU A 325 -8.97 -9.60 12.40
N THR A 326 -8.79 -10.65 13.21
CA THR A 326 -7.63 -10.73 14.09
C THR A 326 -6.38 -10.94 13.25
N ASN A 327 -5.41 -10.04 13.37
CA ASN A 327 -4.16 -10.12 12.62
C ASN A 327 -3.39 -11.41 12.93
N GLU A 328 -2.75 -11.94 11.89
CA GLU A 328 -2.03 -13.21 11.93
C GLU A 328 -0.49 -13.03 11.92
N TYR A 329 -0.05 -11.79 11.77
CA TYR A 329 1.33 -11.41 11.97
C TYR A 329 1.40 -10.02 12.57
N ASN A 330 2.56 -9.70 13.15
CA ASN A 330 2.94 -8.34 13.53
C ASN A 330 4.32 -8.03 12.99
N PHE A 331 4.65 -6.75 12.88
CA PHE A 331 5.99 -6.32 12.52
C PHE A 331 6.49 -5.17 13.38
N SER A 332 7.79 -5.15 13.63
CA SER A 332 8.49 -4.06 14.32
C SER A 332 9.30 -3.26 13.30
N ARG A 333 8.95 -1.98 13.12
CA ARG A 333 9.63 -1.06 12.19
C ARG A 333 11.10 -0.82 12.55
N ASP A 334 11.42 -0.84 13.83
CA ASP A 334 12.77 -0.54 14.33
C ASP A 334 13.73 -1.71 14.11
N MET A 335 13.24 -2.94 14.26
CA MET A 335 14.07 -4.15 14.20
C MET A 335 13.95 -4.91 12.87
N GLY A 336 12.94 -4.60 12.06
CA GLY A 336 12.63 -5.40 10.86
C GLY A 336 12.10 -6.79 11.19
N GLU A 337 11.66 -7.01 12.42
CA GLU A 337 11.15 -8.31 12.85
C GLU A 337 9.70 -8.47 12.41
N VAL A 338 9.40 -9.57 11.72
CA VAL A 338 8.05 -10.01 11.39
C VAL A 338 7.77 -11.27 12.21
N THR A 339 6.77 -11.20 13.08
CA THR A 339 6.42 -12.28 14.03
C THR A 339 5.08 -12.89 13.64
N ARG A 340 4.97 -14.22 13.68
CA ARG A 340 3.67 -14.89 13.56
C ARG A 340 2.84 -14.57 14.79
N ASP A 341 1.72 -13.91 14.59
CA ASP A 341 0.76 -13.63 15.65
C ASP A 341 -0.43 -14.56 15.45
N THR A 342 -0.83 -15.34 16.44
CA THR A 342 -2.11 -16.07 16.33
C THR A 342 -3.16 -15.41 17.21
N GLY A 343 -2.98 -14.14 17.56
CA GLY A 343 -3.67 -13.50 18.67
C GLY A 343 -3.44 -14.27 19.99
N ALA A 344 -4.30 -14.00 20.97
CA ALA A 344 -4.34 -14.73 22.24
C ALA A 344 -4.83 -16.19 22.10
N VAL A 345 -4.72 -16.83 20.93
CA VAL A 345 -5.18 -18.20 20.67
C VAL A 345 -4.30 -19.27 21.37
N GLY A 346 -3.21 -18.87 22.03
CA GLY A 346 -2.50 -19.70 23.02
C GLY A 346 -2.97 -19.54 24.48
N VAL A 347 -3.85 -18.58 24.78
CA VAL A 347 -4.27 -18.22 26.15
C VAL A 347 -5.74 -18.53 26.43
N ARG A 348 -6.51 -19.02 25.46
CA ARG A 348 -7.92 -19.43 25.68
C ARG A 348 -8.06 -20.84 26.24
N GLY A 349 -7.51 -21.01 27.45
CA GLY A 349 -8.09 -21.90 28.45
C GLY A 349 -8.75 -21.03 29.51
N THR A 350 -9.92 -20.45 29.23
CA THR A 350 -10.70 -19.77 30.28
C THR A 350 -11.23 -20.83 31.23
N TYR A 351 -10.51 -21.10 32.32
CA TYR A 351 -11.15 -21.57 33.54
C TYR A 351 -11.76 -20.35 34.19
N PRO A 352 -13.10 -20.19 34.25
CA PRO A 352 -13.71 -19.11 34.98
C PRO A 352 -13.51 -19.41 36.48
N THR A 353 -12.38 -18.97 37.02
CA THR A 353 -12.27 -18.79 38.47
C THR A 353 -12.21 -17.30 38.72
N ILE A 354 -13.18 -16.89 39.52
CA ILE A 354 -13.46 -15.52 39.92
C ILE A 354 -12.13 -14.94 40.43
N ARG A 355 -11.54 -14.01 39.66
CA ARG A 355 -10.50 -13.02 40.03
C ARG A 355 -9.12 -13.05 39.37
N ASN A 356 -8.67 -14.02 38.56
CA ASN A 356 -7.41 -13.85 37.79
C ASN A 356 -7.35 -14.73 36.53
N SER A 357 -7.12 -14.12 35.37
CA SER A 357 -6.80 -14.81 34.11
C SER A 357 -5.29 -15.04 34.03
N TYR A 358 -4.85 -16.29 34.23
CA TYR A 358 -3.45 -16.67 33.97
C TYR A 358 -3.30 -17.17 32.53
N PRO A 359 -2.26 -16.76 31.80
CA PRO A 359 -1.98 -17.33 30.48
C PRO A 359 -1.70 -18.83 30.59
N ALA A 360 -2.34 -19.64 29.74
CA ALA A 360 -2.06 -21.07 29.67
C ALA A 360 -0.61 -21.29 29.22
N LEU A 361 0.19 -21.96 30.06
CA LEU A 361 1.52 -22.45 29.69
C LEU A 361 1.32 -23.69 28.82
N THR A 362 1.23 -23.52 27.50
CA THR A 362 1.23 -24.65 26.57
C THR A 362 2.67 -25.16 26.41
N LEU A 363 2.85 -26.49 26.34
CA LEU A 363 4.15 -27.13 26.13
C LEU A 363 4.72 -26.88 24.71
N SER A 364 3.92 -26.28 23.83
CA SER A 364 4.21 -26.13 22.40
C SER A 364 5.06 -24.91 22.04
N GLY A 365 5.46 -24.09 23.01
CA GLY A 365 6.13 -22.81 22.73
C GLY A 365 5.19 -21.79 22.08
N PRO A 366 5.67 -20.56 21.85
CA PRO A 366 4.90 -19.54 21.14
C PRO A 366 4.58 -19.98 19.70
N PRO A 367 3.50 -19.46 19.10
CA PRO A 367 3.12 -19.78 17.72
C PRO A 367 4.25 -19.45 16.75
N GLY A 368 4.45 -20.29 15.74
CA GLY A 368 5.45 -20.06 14.71
C GLY A 368 4.90 -20.35 13.32
N PHE A 369 5.62 -19.84 12.32
CA PHE A 369 5.31 -20.10 10.93
C PHE A 369 5.41 -21.60 10.61
N SER A 370 4.60 -22.04 9.65
CA SER A 370 4.54 -23.43 9.20
C SER A 370 5.95 -23.99 8.89
N PRO A 371 6.32 -25.21 9.36
CA PRO A 371 7.70 -25.70 9.35
C PRO A 371 8.14 -26.27 7.99
N PHE A 372 8.00 -25.48 6.93
CA PHE A 372 8.49 -25.81 5.60
C PHE A 372 9.70 -24.94 5.22
N PRO A 373 10.62 -25.46 4.39
CA PRO A 373 11.69 -24.64 3.82
C PRO A 373 11.10 -23.57 2.90
N SER A 374 11.65 -22.35 2.93
CA SER A 374 11.15 -21.21 2.15
C SER A 374 9.63 -20.95 2.32
N ALA A 375 9.08 -21.23 3.51
CA ALA A 375 7.64 -21.15 3.73
C ALA A 375 7.11 -19.72 3.86
N VAL A 376 7.91 -18.78 4.36
CA VAL A 376 7.43 -17.45 4.74
C VAL A 376 7.84 -16.46 3.67
N ARG A 377 6.88 -15.85 3.00
CA ARG A 377 7.12 -14.76 2.05
C ARG A 377 6.65 -13.45 2.65
N VAL A 378 7.52 -12.46 2.66
CA VAL A 378 7.26 -11.11 3.18
C VAL A 378 7.41 -10.12 2.05
N GLU A 379 6.34 -9.39 1.74
CA GLU A 379 6.38 -8.21 0.87
C GLU A 379 6.42 -6.95 1.72
N TYR A 380 7.41 -6.09 1.52
CA TYR A 380 7.62 -4.95 2.40
C TYR A 380 8.29 -3.78 1.68
N ARG A 381 8.24 -2.60 2.28
CA ARG A 381 8.93 -1.39 1.84
C ARG A 381 9.97 -1.00 2.87
N ALA A 382 11.21 -0.86 2.43
CA ALA A 382 12.33 -0.46 3.29
C ALA A 382 13.23 0.55 2.59
N GLY A 383 13.99 1.30 3.39
CA GLY A 383 14.75 2.46 2.98
C GLY A 383 14.07 3.76 3.42
N TYR A 384 14.70 4.88 3.11
CA TYR A 384 14.21 6.21 3.48
C TYR A 384 13.35 6.81 2.37
N GLU A 385 12.20 7.37 2.72
CA GLU A 385 11.38 8.09 1.73
C GLU A 385 12.12 9.32 1.20
N SER A 386 11.71 9.78 0.01
CA SER A 386 12.33 10.95 -0.63
C SER A 386 12.23 12.17 0.29
N GLY A 387 13.38 12.78 0.62
CA GLY A 387 13.47 13.91 1.54
C GLY A 387 13.64 13.56 3.02
N GLU A 388 13.47 12.28 3.40
CA GLU A 388 13.65 11.80 4.79
C GLU A 388 15.04 11.17 5.03
N ILE A 389 15.89 11.18 4.02
CA ILE A 389 17.24 10.61 4.12
C ILE A 389 18.07 11.42 5.14
N PRO A 390 18.76 10.75 6.09
CA PRO A 390 19.57 11.42 7.10
C PRO A 390 20.60 12.40 6.50
N GLN A 391 20.71 13.59 7.07
CA GLN A 391 21.63 14.62 6.55
C GLN A 391 23.10 14.16 6.53
N ASP A 392 23.50 13.33 7.49
CA ASP A 392 24.87 12.85 7.61
C ASP A 392 25.31 12.04 6.37
N ILE A 393 24.44 11.19 5.82
CA ILE A 393 24.77 10.38 4.64
C ILE A 393 24.70 11.20 3.34
N GLN A 394 23.80 12.18 3.28
CA GLN A 394 23.78 13.15 2.19
C GLN A 394 25.11 13.92 2.15
N LEU A 395 25.61 14.37 3.30
CA LEU A 395 26.88 15.07 3.42
C LEU A 395 28.06 14.18 3.04
N ALA A 396 28.09 12.92 3.51
CA ALA A 396 29.12 11.95 3.14
C ALA A 396 29.18 11.72 1.62
N THR A 397 28.02 11.71 0.96
CA THR A 397 27.91 11.56 -0.50
C THR A 397 28.34 12.82 -1.23
N LEU A 398 27.98 14.01 -0.72
CA LEU A 398 28.46 15.30 -1.23
C LEU A 398 29.99 15.40 -1.14
N ASP A 399 30.59 14.95 -0.04
CA ASP A 399 32.04 14.88 0.10
C ASP A 399 32.69 13.91 -0.89
N MET A 400 32.06 12.75 -1.13
CA MET A 400 32.51 11.82 -2.16
C MET A 400 32.45 12.44 -3.57
N ILE A 401 31.36 13.12 -3.90
CA ILE A 401 31.18 13.86 -5.16
C ILE A 401 32.28 14.91 -5.32
N LYS A 402 32.58 15.67 -4.27
CA LYS A 402 33.64 16.68 -4.26
C LYS A 402 35.02 16.09 -4.54
N LEU A 403 35.33 14.92 -3.97
CA LEU A 403 36.60 14.22 -4.21
C LEU A 403 36.74 13.77 -5.65
N ILE A 404 35.70 13.12 -6.20
CA ILE A 404 35.68 12.68 -7.60
C ILE A 404 35.81 13.89 -8.55
N PHE A 405 35.06 14.96 -8.26
CA PHE A 405 35.08 16.17 -9.07
C PHE A 405 36.47 16.85 -9.08
N LYS A 406 37.14 16.94 -7.93
CA LYS A 406 38.49 17.53 -7.80
C LYS A 406 39.56 16.70 -8.49
N GLN A 407 39.58 15.38 -8.30
CA GLN A 407 40.56 14.52 -8.95
C GLN A 407 40.51 14.63 -10.49
N ASP A 408 39.32 14.76 -11.05
CA ASP A 408 39.20 14.98 -12.49
C ASP A 408 39.61 16.39 -12.93
N GLN A 409 39.47 17.41 -12.08
CA GLN A 409 39.99 18.76 -12.38
C GLN A 409 41.51 18.77 -12.37
N GLU A 410 42.14 18.08 -11.42
CA GLU A 410 43.60 17.92 -11.36
C GLU A 410 44.14 17.19 -12.61
N LYS A 411 43.37 16.25 -13.18
CA LYS A 411 43.71 15.63 -14.48
C LYS A 411 43.59 16.58 -15.70
N LYS A 412 42.82 17.67 -15.59
CA LYS A 412 42.64 18.68 -16.64
C LYS A 412 43.52 19.92 -16.46
N GLY A 413 44.04 20.15 -15.26
CA GLY A 413 45.05 21.15 -14.98
C GLY A 413 46.40 20.70 -15.52
N PHE A 414 47.12 21.59 -16.21
CA PHE A 414 48.53 21.42 -16.52
C PHE A 414 49.29 21.03 -15.24
N SER A 415 49.83 19.82 -15.17
CA SER A 415 50.71 19.44 -14.06
C SER A 415 51.98 20.29 -14.15
N PHE A 416 52.19 21.20 -13.20
CA PHE A 416 53.54 21.71 -12.96
C PHE A 416 54.36 20.57 -12.36
N GLU A 417 55.58 20.41 -12.88
CA GLU A 417 56.56 19.41 -12.48
C GLU A 417 56.92 19.61 -11.00
N GLY A 418 56.20 18.96 -10.08
CA GLY A 418 56.50 19.01 -8.64
C GLY A 418 55.39 18.70 -7.63
N GLU A 419 54.10 18.77 -8.00
CA GLU A 419 53.01 18.52 -7.05
C GLU A 419 52.46 17.09 -7.22
N ARG A 420 52.77 16.20 -6.26
CA ARG A 420 52.19 14.85 -6.21
C ARG A 420 50.73 14.98 -5.77
N GLY A 421 49.81 14.96 -6.72
CA GLY A 421 48.41 14.65 -6.45
C GLY A 421 48.33 13.20 -5.98
N ASP A 422 48.03 13.00 -4.70
CA ASP A 422 47.84 11.66 -4.15
C ASP A 422 46.60 11.02 -4.78
N ASN A 423 46.82 9.98 -5.59
CA ASN A 423 45.76 9.17 -6.17
C ASN A 423 45.08 8.38 -5.04
N TYR A 424 43.86 8.76 -4.66
CA TYR A 424 43.06 7.91 -3.78
C TYR A 424 42.44 6.78 -4.62
N PRO A 425 42.64 5.50 -4.27
CA PRO A 425 41.98 4.41 -4.96
C PRO A 425 40.47 4.55 -4.76
N LEU A 426 39.76 4.74 -5.87
CA LEU A 426 38.31 5.01 -5.95
C LEU A 426 37.43 3.81 -5.53
N ALA A 427 38.03 2.71 -5.07
CA ALA A 427 37.34 1.54 -4.56
C ALA A 427 37.82 1.23 -3.14
N GLY A 428 36.92 1.37 -2.16
CA GLY A 428 37.09 0.84 -0.81
C GLY A 428 38.00 1.63 0.16
N ASN A 429 38.65 2.71 -0.27
CA ASN A 429 39.50 3.53 0.61
C ASN A 429 38.91 4.93 0.82
N PHE A 430 37.74 4.99 1.45
CA PHE A 430 37.08 6.24 1.82
C PHE A 430 37.94 7.03 2.82
N PRO A 431 37.98 8.38 2.71
CA PRO A 431 38.52 9.22 3.76
C PRO A 431 37.94 8.88 5.13
N PRO A 432 38.72 8.98 6.23
CA PRO A 432 38.29 8.52 7.55
C PRO A 432 36.96 9.12 8.04
N HIS A 433 36.65 10.37 7.68
CA HIS A 433 35.40 11.03 8.05
C HIS A 433 34.19 10.46 7.30
N ILE A 434 34.30 10.23 5.99
CA ILE A 434 33.26 9.58 5.18
C ILE A 434 33.04 8.16 5.69
N ARG A 435 34.13 7.40 5.86
CA ARG A 435 34.08 6.02 6.33
C ARG A 435 33.32 5.87 7.66
N ARG A 436 33.60 6.74 8.63
CA ARG A 436 32.96 6.70 9.95
C ARG A 436 31.44 6.84 9.87
N ILE A 437 30.95 7.67 8.94
CA ILE A 437 29.51 7.83 8.72
C ILE A 437 28.97 6.57 8.04
N LEU A 438 29.61 6.12 6.95
CA LEU A 438 29.14 4.96 6.20
C LEU A 438 29.14 3.66 7.02
N ASP A 439 30.10 3.48 7.93
CA ASP A 439 30.15 2.34 8.85
C ASP A 439 28.93 2.26 9.78
N LEU A 440 28.19 3.37 10.02
CA LEU A 440 26.95 3.36 10.81
C LEU A 440 25.76 2.78 10.04
N TYR A 441 25.77 2.87 8.71
CA TYR A 441 24.67 2.44 7.83
C TYR A 441 24.96 1.12 7.12
N ARG A 442 26.15 0.55 7.37
CA ARG A 442 26.60 -0.67 6.73
C ARG A 442 25.90 -1.88 7.31
N ILE A 443 25.28 -2.68 6.44
CA ILE A 443 24.78 -3.99 6.81
C ILE A 443 25.99 -4.93 6.89
N ILE A 444 26.32 -5.37 8.10
CA ILE A 444 27.31 -6.42 8.33
C ILE A 444 26.58 -7.74 8.10
N SER A 445 26.78 -8.34 6.92
CA SER A 445 26.32 -9.70 6.63
C SER A 445 27.21 -10.76 7.26
#